data_AF-A0A6L3IJD3-F1
#
_entry.id   AF-A0A6L3IJD3-F1
#
_cell.length_a   1.000
_cell.length_b   1.000
_cell.length_c   1.000
_cell.angle_alpha   90.00
_cell.angle_beta   90.00
_cell.angle_gamma   90.00
#
_symmetry.space_group_name_H-M   'P 1'
#
loop_
_entity.id
_entity.type
_entity.pdbx_description
1 polymer ?
#
loop_
_entity_poly.entity_id
_entity_poly.type
_entity_poly.pdbx_seq_one_letter_code
_entity_poly.pdbx_strand_id
1 'polypeptide(L)'
;DTTGSPWTQVNIRNMKPAGTEIRIFRTWGFGKRSNTGSLRFDAPVRKWEYREPNPLYDGYTTRNWFRYHIMKHRDRERTGEYTFRSDSFTLYSRSELDELAAILKGRLYKGILPDSLVLWGYRMDIKEISREQWNGMGQHGQIRMKFMGYGPVRIHTDNENHTVTVYRINDSI
;
A
#
# COMPACT_ATOMS: atom_id res chain seq x y z
N ASP A 1 7.13 -2.11 16.10
CA ASP A 1 7.83 -2.39 14.84
C ASP A 1 8.71 -1.22 14.43
N THR A 2 10.02 -1.44 14.43
CA THR A 2 10.98 -0.42 14.01
C THR A 2 11.05 -0.47 12.50
N THR A 3 10.28 0.38 11.83
CA THR A 3 10.43 0.65 10.40
C THR A 3 11.86 1.14 10.15
N GLY A 4 12.56 0.44 9.26
CA GLY A 4 13.98 0.61 9.00
C GLY A 4 14.38 2.03 8.63
N SER A 5 15.66 2.33 8.86
CA SER A 5 16.31 3.59 8.49
C SER A 5 15.92 4.04 7.08
N PRO A 6 15.84 5.36 6.83
CA PRO A 6 15.51 5.86 5.50
C PRO A 6 16.49 5.29 4.47
N TRP A 7 15.98 4.69 3.39
CA TRP A 7 16.78 4.22 2.25
C TRP A 7 17.38 5.38 1.42
N THR A 8 17.38 6.60 1.96
CA THR A 8 17.82 7.83 1.28
C THR A 8 18.67 8.65 2.25
N GLN A 9 19.80 9.15 1.76
CA GLN A 9 20.62 10.09 2.52
C GLN A 9 19.90 11.43 2.61
N VAL A 10 19.34 11.73 3.77
CA VAL A 10 18.74 13.03 4.07
C VAL A 10 19.82 13.96 4.60
N ASN A 11 19.91 15.18 4.07
CA ASN A 11 20.84 16.18 4.59
C ASN A 11 20.45 16.55 6.04
N ILE A 12 21.32 16.24 6.99
CA ILE A 12 21.09 16.45 8.43
C ILE A 12 20.73 17.90 8.75
N ARG A 13 21.26 18.88 7.99
CA ARG A 13 20.96 20.30 8.19
C ARG A 13 19.50 20.67 7.94
N ASN A 14 18.78 19.86 7.16
CA ASN A 14 17.37 20.09 6.84
C ASN A 14 16.42 19.38 7.82
N MET A 15 16.95 18.60 8.77
CA MET A 15 16.15 17.93 9.79
C MET A 15 15.83 18.88 10.94
N LYS A 16 14.58 18.87 11.39
CA LYS A 16 14.11 19.66 12.54
C LYS A 16 13.97 18.77 13.78
N PRO A 17 14.45 19.20 14.96
CA PRO A 17 14.22 18.45 16.19
C PRO A 17 12.72 18.33 16.49
N ALA A 18 12.24 17.13 16.83
CA ALA A 18 10.83 16.83 17.10
C ALA A 18 10.62 16.18 18.48
N GLY A 19 11.52 16.49 19.42
CA GLY A 19 11.48 16.01 20.81
C GLY A 19 12.14 14.65 21.01
N THR A 20 11.82 14.01 22.14
CA THR A 20 12.37 12.71 22.55
C THR A 20 11.22 11.75 22.81
N GLU A 21 11.35 10.49 22.40
CA GLU A 21 10.35 9.45 22.63
C GLU A 21 11.03 8.19 23.13
N ILE A 22 10.42 7.50 24.09
CA ILE A 22 10.88 6.18 24.53
C ILE A 22 10.52 5.19 23.43
N ARG A 23 11.54 4.56 22.83
CA ARG A 23 11.34 3.49 21.85
C ARG A 23 11.77 2.15 22.42
N ILE A 24 10.99 1.13 22.08
CA ILE A 24 11.25 -0.26 22.40
C ILE A 24 12.10 -0.84 21.28
N PHE A 25 13.30 -1.29 21.62
CA PHE A 25 14.18 -2.01 20.72
C PHE A 25 14.11 -3.50 21.03
N ARG A 26 14.12 -4.32 19.99
CA ARG A 26 14.23 -5.77 20.08
C ARG A 26 15.42 -6.20 19.23
N THR A 27 16.36 -6.90 19.84
CA THR A 27 17.51 -7.48 19.15
C THR A 27 17.73 -8.91 19.63
N TRP A 28 18.42 -9.70 18.83
CA TRP A 28 18.89 -11.02 19.25
C TRP A 28 20.21 -10.85 20.03
N GLY A 29 20.38 -11.63 21.09
CA GLY A 29 21.65 -11.74 21.80
C GLY A 29 22.73 -12.45 20.98
N PHE A 30 23.90 -12.70 21.57
CA PHE A 30 24.96 -13.48 20.94
C PHE A 30 24.54 -14.96 20.88
N GLY A 31 24.03 -15.39 19.73
CA GLY A 31 23.44 -16.70 19.53
C GLY A 31 22.24 -16.59 18.61
N LYS A 32 22.12 -17.52 17.66
CA LYS A 32 21.14 -17.54 16.56
C LYS A 32 19.72 -17.17 16.99
N ARG A 33 18.89 -16.76 16.01
CA ARG A 33 17.44 -16.52 16.19
C ARG A 33 16.79 -17.68 16.96
N SER A 34 16.44 -17.46 18.22
CA SER A 34 15.73 -18.42 19.07
C SER A 34 14.56 -17.73 19.77
N ASN A 35 13.46 -18.46 19.98
CA ASN A 35 12.26 -17.94 20.64
C ASN A 35 12.54 -17.39 22.06
N THR A 36 13.61 -17.86 22.70
CA THR A 36 13.97 -17.56 24.09
C THR A 36 15.08 -16.50 24.24
N GLY A 37 15.66 -15.99 23.14
CA GLY A 37 16.88 -15.18 23.14
C GLY A 37 16.73 -13.72 22.70
N SER A 38 15.51 -13.19 22.64
CA SER A 38 15.28 -11.78 22.26
C SER A 38 15.50 -10.85 23.46
N LEU A 39 16.47 -9.95 23.36
CA LEU A 39 16.65 -8.84 24.29
C LEU A 39 15.71 -7.70 23.90
N ARG A 40 14.91 -7.24 24.87
CA ARG A 40 14.05 -6.07 24.74
C ARG A 40 14.54 -4.99 25.70
N PHE A 41 14.78 -3.80 25.20
CA PHE A 41 15.12 -2.64 26.04
C PHE A 41 14.45 -1.38 25.53
N ASP A 42 14.18 -0.48 26.46
CA ASP A 42 13.52 0.80 26.21
C ASP A 42 14.58 1.90 26.33
N ALA A 43 14.65 2.77 25.34
CA ALA A 43 15.62 3.87 25.33
C ALA A 43 14.98 5.17 24.84
N PRO A 44 15.32 6.32 25.43
CA PRO A 44 14.91 7.62 24.90
C PRO A 44 15.65 7.90 23.59
N VAL A 45 14.90 8.08 22.51
CA VAL A 45 15.42 8.37 21.17
C VAL A 45 15.01 9.78 20.77
N ARG A 46 15.97 10.57 20.29
CA ARG A 46 15.68 11.89 19.70
C ARG A 46 14.92 11.70 18.39
N LYS A 47 13.79 12.38 18.27
CA LYS A 47 13.01 12.45 17.04
C LYS A 47 13.46 13.62 16.20
N TRP A 48 13.48 13.38 14.90
CA TRP A 48 13.76 14.36 13.89
C TRP A 48 12.66 14.30 12.84
N GLU A 49 12.20 15.46 12.42
CA GLU A 49 11.25 15.61 11.32
C GLU A 49 11.99 16.14 10.10
N TYR A 50 11.70 15.55 8.94
CA TYR A 50 12.19 16.01 7.66
C TYR A 50 11.02 16.15 6.69
N ARG A 51 10.98 17.27 5.99
CA ARG A 51 10.03 17.51 4.91
C ARG A 51 10.82 17.87 3.67
N GLU A 52 10.71 17.04 2.64
CA GLU A 52 11.32 17.31 1.34
C GLU A 52 10.76 18.63 0.79
N PRO A 53 11.61 19.62 0.44
CA PRO A 53 11.14 20.90 -0.07
C PRO A 53 10.38 20.76 -1.39
N ASN A 54 10.82 19.87 -2.28
CA ASN A 54 10.19 19.59 -3.57
C ASN A 54 9.77 18.11 -3.64
N PRO A 55 8.65 17.73 -3.00
CA PRO A 55 8.22 16.34 -2.97
C PRO A 55 7.81 15.88 -4.36
N LEU A 56 8.31 14.70 -4.77
CA LEU A 56 8.00 14.10 -6.07
C LEU A 56 6.51 13.77 -6.25
N TYR A 57 5.77 13.60 -5.16
CA TYR A 57 4.39 13.11 -5.15
C TYR A 57 3.44 14.00 -4.32
N ASP A 58 3.39 15.31 -4.57
CA ASP A 58 2.39 16.26 -4.06
C ASP A 58 2.02 16.15 -2.55
N GLY A 59 2.94 15.70 -1.69
CA GLY A 59 2.70 15.53 -0.25
C GLY A 59 2.12 14.17 0.19
N TYR A 60 2.01 13.18 -0.71
CA TYR A 60 1.75 11.80 -0.32
C TYR A 60 2.89 11.26 0.56
N THR A 61 2.53 10.67 1.70
CA THR A 61 3.47 10.06 2.64
C THR A 61 3.03 8.65 2.99
N THR A 62 3.99 7.76 3.25
CA THR A 62 3.72 6.37 3.65
C THR A 62 3.04 6.24 5.02
N ARG A 63 2.89 7.34 5.77
CA ARG A 63 2.21 7.37 7.06
C ARG A 63 0.70 7.13 6.91
N ASN A 64 0.10 7.81 5.94
CA ASN A 64 -1.36 7.85 5.77
C ASN A 64 -1.80 7.33 4.40
N TRP A 65 -0.87 7.02 3.51
CA TRP A 65 -1.14 6.63 2.13
C TRP A 65 -0.30 5.43 1.74
N PHE A 66 -0.83 4.63 0.81
CA PHE A 66 -0.12 3.49 0.28
C PHE A 66 0.42 3.79 -1.12
N ARG A 67 1.62 3.28 -1.40
CA ARG A 67 2.30 3.43 -2.69
C ARG A 67 2.29 2.10 -3.43
N TYR A 68 1.66 2.07 -4.59
CA TYR A 68 1.69 0.95 -5.52
C TYR A 68 2.68 1.25 -6.64
N HIS A 69 3.69 0.39 -6.77
CA HIS A 69 4.56 0.40 -7.93
C HIS A 69 3.92 -0.44 -9.02
N ILE A 70 3.82 0.11 -10.23
CA ILE A 70 3.11 -0.50 -11.35
C ILE A 70 4.04 -0.53 -12.54
N MET A 71 4.29 -1.72 -13.06
CA MET A 71 5.04 -1.93 -14.30
C MET A 71 4.07 -2.08 -15.46
N LYS A 72 4.33 -1.36 -16.54
CA LYS A 72 3.59 -1.40 -17.79
C LYS A 72 4.26 -2.43 -18.70
N HIS A 73 3.55 -3.49 -19.01
CA HIS A 73 4.00 -4.51 -19.94
C HIS A 73 3.18 -4.41 -21.23
N ARG A 74 3.86 -4.35 -22.37
CA ARG A 74 3.19 -4.43 -23.66
C ARG A 74 2.63 -5.83 -23.84
N ASP A 75 1.36 -5.92 -24.19
CA ASP A 75 0.74 -7.20 -24.50
C ASP A 75 1.41 -7.77 -25.77
N ARG A 76 1.82 -9.03 -25.70
CA ARG A 76 2.49 -9.73 -26.82
C ARG A 76 1.49 -10.22 -27.86
N GLU A 77 0.27 -10.54 -27.44
CA GLU A 77 -0.78 -11.11 -28.28
C GLU A 77 -1.69 -10.02 -28.86
N ARG A 78 -1.84 -8.89 -28.14
CA ARG A 78 -2.72 -7.79 -28.54
C ARG A 78 -1.95 -6.50 -28.80
N THR A 79 -1.66 -6.24 -30.07
CA THR A 79 -0.87 -5.07 -30.50
C THR A 79 -1.47 -3.75 -30.01
N GLY A 80 -0.75 -3.07 -29.12
CA GLY A 80 -1.14 -1.75 -28.60
C GLY A 80 -1.84 -1.78 -27.23
N GLU A 81 -2.20 -2.96 -26.74
CA GLU A 81 -2.72 -3.14 -25.39
C GLU A 81 -1.55 -3.30 -24.39
N TYR A 82 -1.82 -2.91 -23.14
CA TYR A 82 -0.84 -2.95 -22.07
C TYR A 82 -1.44 -3.58 -20.82
N THR A 83 -0.66 -4.46 -20.21
CA THR A 83 -0.93 -5.05 -18.91
C THR A 83 -0.18 -4.26 -17.84
N PHE A 84 -0.89 -3.85 -16.80
CA PHE A 84 -0.35 -3.11 -15.66
C PHE A 84 -0.21 -4.07 -14.48
N ARG A 85 1.02 -4.33 -14.07
CA ARG A 85 1.33 -5.29 -13.01
C ARG A 85 1.88 -4.57 -11.78
N SER A 86 1.28 -4.85 -10.63
CA SER A 86 1.79 -4.48 -9.32
C SER A 86 1.97 -5.74 -8.48
N ASP A 87 2.63 -5.62 -7.32
CA ASP A 87 2.76 -6.73 -6.36
C ASP A 87 1.39 -7.18 -5.82
N SER A 88 0.39 -6.29 -5.82
CA SER A 88 -0.94 -6.56 -5.26
C SER A 88 -2.01 -6.93 -6.29
N PHE A 89 -1.82 -6.59 -7.57
CA PHE A 89 -2.85 -6.77 -8.59
C PHE A 89 -2.26 -6.79 -10.01
N THR A 90 -3.05 -7.30 -10.95
CA THR A 90 -2.78 -7.22 -12.39
C THR A 90 -4.02 -6.68 -13.09
N LEU A 91 -3.84 -5.67 -13.95
CA LEU A 91 -4.90 -5.04 -14.74
C LEU A 91 -4.55 -5.16 -16.22
N TYR A 92 -5.56 -5.29 -17.07
CA TYR A 92 -5.37 -5.59 -18.49
C TYR A 92 -5.67 -4.39 -19.39
N SER A 93 -6.08 -3.26 -18.83
CA SER A 93 -6.38 -2.05 -19.59
C SER A 93 -6.09 -0.78 -18.81
N ARG A 94 -5.95 0.33 -19.54
CA ARG A 94 -5.76 1.65 -18.92
C ARG A 94 -7.02 2.11 -18.19
N SER A 95 -8.21 1.80 -18.70
CA SER A 95 -9.47 2.10 -18.04
C SER A 95 -9.59 1.39 -16.68
N GLU A 96 -9.21 0.11 -16.59
CA GLU A 96 -9.18 -0.60 -15.30
C GLU A 96 -8.22 0.07 -14.30
N LEU A 97 -7.08 0.59 -14.76
CA LEU A 97 -6.14 1.32 -13.91
C LEU A 97 -6.70 2.65 -13.42
N ASP A 98 -7.30 3.44 -14.31
CA ASP A 98 -7.87 4.74 -13.95
C ASP A 98 -9.08 4.56 -13.00
N GLU A 99 -9.89 3.51 -13.21
CA GLU A 99 -10.95 3.12 -12.30
C GLU A 99 -10.44 2.69 -10.92
N LEU A 100 -9.38 1.87 -10.88
CA LEU A 100 -8.75 1.47 -9.61
C LEU A 100 -8.20 2.70 -8.87
N ALA A 101 -7.55 3.62 -9.58
CA ALA A 101 -7.06 4.87 -9.00
C ALA A 101 -8.20 5.69 -8.40
N ALA A 102 -9.35 5.78 -9.09
CA ALA A 102 -10.53 6.47 -8.56
C ALA A 102 -11.08 5.80 -7.29
N ILE A 103 -11.18 4.46 -7.27
CA ILE A 103 -11.64 3.70 -6.09
C ILE A 103 -10.72 3.93 -4.89
N LEU A 104 -9.41 3.92 -5.13
CA LEU A 104 -8.41 4.16 -4.09
C LEU A 104 -8.26 5.65 -3.73
N LYS A 105 -9.10 6.54 -4.31
CA LYS A 105 -9.00 8.00 -4.16
C LYS A 105 -7.56 8.50 -4.38
N GLY A 106 -6.91 7.86 -5.34
CA GLY A 106 -5.49 7.98 -5.58
C GLY A 106 -5.16 8.81 -6.80
N ARG A 107 -3.86 9.11 -6.92
CA ARG A 107 -3.28 9.81 -8.06
C ARG A 107 -2.14 8.99 -8.67
N LEU A 108 -2.14 8.93 -9.99
CA LEU A 108 -1.13 8.25 -10.78
C LEU A 108 0.01 9.21 -11.16
N TYR A 109 1.23 8.76 -11.00
CA TYR A 109 2.45 9.47 -11.37
C TYR A 109 3.29 8.64 -12.32
N LYS A 110 4.10 9.32 -13.13
CA LYS A 110 5.14 8.66 -13.92
C LYS A 110 6.23 8.14 -12.97
N GLY A 111 6.60 6.88 -13.12
CA GLY A 111 7.69 6.29 -12.38
C GLY A 111 9.06 6.72 -12.93
N ILE A 112 10.12 6.31 -12.23
CA ILE A 112 11.50 6.62 -12.61
C ILE A 112 11.91 5.83 -13.87
N LEU A 113 11.35 4.64 -14.08
CA LEU A 113 11.65 3.80 -15.24
C LEU A 113 10.68 4.15 -16.39
N PRO A 114 11.12 3.99 -17.66
CA PRO A 114 10.31 4.38 -18.83
C PRO A 114 8.90 3.75 -18.87
N ASP A 115 8.79 2.50 -18.41
CA ASP A 115 7.54 1.74 -18.36
C ASP A 115 7.04 1.51 -16.92
N SER A 116 7.37 2.42 -16.00
CA SER A 116 6.82 2.37 -14.65
C SER A 116 5.90 3.54 -14.31
N LEU A 117 4.94 3.24 -13.46
CA LEU A 117 3.95 4.15 -12.91
C LEU A 117 3.93 3.98 -11.40
N VAL A 118 3.57 5.03 -10.70
CA VAL A 118 3.41 5.02 -9.24
C VAL A 118 2.02 5.52 -8.92
N LEU A 119 1.21 4.67 -8.31
CA LEU A 119 -0.11 5.07 -7.79
C LEU A 119 0.02 5.30 -6.28
N TRP A 120 -0.31 6.51 -5.85
CA TRP A 120 -0.51 6.82 -4.44
C TRP A 120 -1.99 6.92 -4.14
N GLY A 121 -2.46 6.25 -3.09
CA GLY A 121 -3.88 6.26 -2.72
C GLY A 121 -4.13 5.55 -1.41
N TYR A 122 -5.39 5.24 -1.16
CA TYR A 122 -5.81 4.46 -0.01
C TYR A 122 -5.24 3.06 -0.07
N ARG A 123 -5.00 2.48 1.10
CA ARG A 123 -4.52 1.10 1.22
C ARG A 123 -5.65 0.15 0.88
N MET A 124 -5.48 -0.58 -0.21
CA MET A 124 -6.33 -1.70 -0.61
C MET A 124 -6.03 -2.95 0.22
N ASP A 125 -7.06 -3.51 0.84
CA ASP A 125 -7.03 -4.80 1.52
C ASP A 125 -8.04 -5.74 0.84
N ILE A 126 -7.59 -6.91 0.41
CA ILE A 126 -8.47 -7.94 -0.19
C ILE A 126 -8.83 -8.94 0.91
N LYS A 127 -10.13 -9.18 1.10
CA LYS A 127 -10.65 -10.15 2.06
C LYS A 127 -11.55 -11.15 1.36
N GLU A 128 -11.34 -12.42 1.69
CA GLU A 128 -12.21 -13.51 1.26
C GLU A 128 -13.27 -13.76 2.31
N ILE A 129 -14.52 -13.92 1.86
CA ILE A 129 -15.66 -14.17 2.73
C ILE A 129 -16.54 -15.29 2.17
N SER A 130 -17.30 -15.95 3.05
CA SER A 130 -18.28 -16.96 2.65
C SER A 130 -19.52 -16.32 2.01
N ARG A 131 -20.33 -17.12 1.31
CA ARG A 131 -21.60 -16.66 0.72
C ARG A 131 -22.59 -16.16 1.78
N GLU A 132 -22.60 -16.76 2.97
CA GLU A 132 -23.44 -16.33 4.09
C GLU A 132 -23.05 -14.93 4.56
N GLN A 133 -21.75 -14.68 4.75
CA GLN A 133 -21.22 -13.36 5.11
C GLN A 133 -21.53 -12.33 4.02
N TRP A 134 -21.37 -12.71 2.75
CA TRP A 134 -21.71 -11.86 1.61
C TRP A 134 -23.19 -11.46 1.58
N ASN A 135 -24.10 -12.41 1.84
CA ASN A 135 -25.54 -12.13 1.91
C ASN A 135 -25.89 -11.28 3.13
N GLY A 136 -25.24 -11.54 4.27
CA GLY A 136 -25.38 -10.76 5.50
C GLY A 136 -24.88 -9.31 5.40
N MET A 137 -24.03 -8.99 4.43
CA MET A 137 -23.58 -7.61 4.19
C MET A 137 -24.67 -6.68 3.61
N GLY A 138 -25.84 -7.17 3.18
CA GLY A 138 -26.94 -6.31 2.74
C GLY A 138 -26.54 -5.33 1.61
N GLN A 139 -26.75 -4.02 1.81
CA GLN A 139 -26.31 -2.94 0.91
C GLN A 139 -24.93 -2.35 1.28
N HIS A 140 -24.16 -2.98 2.16
CA HIS A 140 -22.84 -2.47 2.53
C HIS A 140 -21.83 -2.57 1.38
N GLY A 141 -21.32 -1.41 0.98
CA GLY A 141 -20.29 -1.26 -0.03
C GLY A 141 -20.82 -1.18 -1.46
N GLN A 142 -20.00 -0.65 -2.37
CA GLN A 142 -20.31 -0.63 -3.79
C GLN A 142 -20.10 -2.02 -4.39
N ILE A 143 -21.12 -2.57 -5.04
CA ILE A 143 -21.00 -3.84 -5.77
C ILE A 143 -20.40 -3.56 -7.14
N ARG A 144 -19.37 -4.33 -7.50
CA ARG A 144 -18.79 -4.34 -8.86
C ARG A 144 -18.77 -5.75 -9.40
N MET A 145 -19.42 -5.96 -10.53
CA MET A 145 -19.58 -7.29 -11.15
C MET A 145 -18.28 -7.84 -11.76
N LYS A 146 -17.35 -6.96 -12.12
CA LYS A 146 -16.03 -7.33 -12.63
C LYS A 146 -15.01 -6.36 -12.06
N PHE A 147 -14.04 -6.89 -11.33
CA PHE A 147 -12.97 -6.09 -10.75
C PHE A 147 -11.68 -6.90 -10.61
N MET A 148 -10.58 -6.43 -11.21
CA MET A 148 -9.25 -7.08 -11.16
C MET A 148 -9.27 -8.57 -11.53
N GLY A 149 -10.20 -9.00 -12.39
CA GLY A 149 -10.37 -10.41 -12.78
C GLY A 149 -11.04 -11.31 -11.72
N TYR A 150 -11.46 -10.79 -10.56
CA TYR A 150 -12.01 -11.58 -9.45
C TYR A 150 -13.52 -11.85 -9.50
N GLY A 151 -14.20 -11.55 -10.62
CA GLY A 151 -15.66 -11.63 -10.68
C GLY A 151 -16.34 -10.55 -9.82
N PRO A 152 -17.52 -10.84 -9.24
CA PRO A 152 -18.26 -9.87 -8.43
C PRO A 152 -17.59 -9.63 -7.07
N VAL A 153 -17.35 -8.36 -6.75
CA VAL A 153 -16.75 -7.90 -5.47
C VAL A 153 -17.60 -6.82 -4.81
N ARG A 154 -17.49 -6.70 -3.49
CA ARG A 154 -18.03 -5.59 -2.70
C ARG A 154 -16.87 -4.74 -2.22
N ILE A 155 -16.96 -3.44 -2.45
CA ILE A 155 -15.91 -2.49 -2.10
C ILE A 155 -16.42 -1.57 -0.99
N HIS A 156 -15.72 -1.57 0.13
CA HIS A 156 -15.95 -0.67 1.25
C HIS A 156 -14.78 0.30 1.39
N THR A 157 -15.08 1.58 1.57
CA THR A 157 -14.06 2.62 1.71
C THR A 157 -14.17 3.25 3.08
N ASP A 158 -13.10 3.14 3.87
CA ASP A 158 -12.92 3.82 5.13
C ASP A 158 -12.04 5.05 4.90
N ASN A 159 -12.66 6.23 5.03
CA ASN A 159 -12.00 7.50 4.82
C ASN A 159 -11.17 7.96 6.02
N GLU A 160 -11.42 7.45 7.22
CA GLU A 160 -10.68 7.85 8.42
C GLU A 160 -9.30 7.17 8.43
N ASN A 161 -9.27 5.88 8.08
CA ASN A 161 -8.04 5.10 8.03
C ASN A 161 -7.38 5.09 6.64
N HIS A 162 -7.98 5.76 5.66
CA HIS A 162 -7.57 5.71 4.24
C HIS A 162 -7.39 4.26 3.74
N THR A 163 -8.38 3.40 4.00
CA THR A 163 -8.37 2.01 3.53
C THR A 163 -9.55 1.72 2.61
N VAL A 164 -9.33 0.85 1.65
CA VAL A 164 -10.36 0.29 0.78
C VAL A 164 -10.34 -1.22 0.96
N THR A 165 -11.39 -1.78 1.52
CA THR A 165 -11.54 -3.23 1.66
C THR A 165 -12.34 -3.77 0.48
N VAL A 166 -11.74 -4.70 -0.25
CA VAL A 166 -12.35 -5.43 -1.36
C VAL A 166 -12.70 -6.82 -0.88
N TYR A 167 -14.00 -7.08 -0.73
CA TYR A 167 -14.52 -8.39 -0.37
C TYR A 167 -14.79 -9.20 -1.62
N ARG A 168 -14.28 -10.43 -1.65
CA ARG A 168 -14.57 -11.41 -2.69
C ARG A 168 -15.14 -12.68 -2.06
N ILE A 169 -16.05 -13.33 -2.78
CA ILE A 169 -16.57 -14.64 -2.37
C ILE A 169 -15.45 -15.65 -2.62
N ASN A 170 -15.14 -16.47 -1.62
CA ASN A 170 -14.34 -17.66 -1.83
C ASN A 170 -15.29 -18.85 -2.00
N ASP A 171 -15.43 -19.34 -3.24
CA ASP A 171 -16.26 -20.51 -3.57
C ASP A 171 -15.64 -21.85 -3.13
N SER A 172 -14.47 -21.83 -2.47
CA SER A 172 -13.79 -23.02 -1.93
C SER A 172 -14.12 -23.29 -0.45
N ILE A 173 -15.05 -22.53 0.14
CA ILE A 173 -15.53 -22.67 1.53
C ILE A 173 -16.98 -23.13 1.53
#